data_AF-A0A969W1A7-F1
#
_entry.id   AF-A0A969W1A7-F1
#
_cell.length_a   1.000
_cell.length_b   1.000
_cell.length_c   1.000
_cell.angle_alpha   90.00
_cell.angle_beta   90.00
_cell.angle_gamma   90.00
#
_symmetry.space_group_name_H-M   'P 1'
#
loop_
_entity.id
_entity.type
_entity.pdbx_description
1 polymer ?
#
loop_
_entity_poly.entity_id
_entity_poly.type
_entity_poly.pdbx_seq_one_letter_code
_entity_poly.pdbx_strand_id
1 'polypeptide(L)'
;MKNWLGIALMCGFLIVSYPSQLSAEQIAPKQSSPEEIGNLKTFKDWCVNQEKLPPETKRTIEELLRQAETKDCDRTSKKLASITSLSLNRMLY
;
A
#
# COMPACT_ATOMS: atom_id res chain seq x y z
N MET A 1 40.10 13.81 8.82
CA MET A 1 41.03 14.29 9.85
C MET A 1 40.23 14.81 11.04
N LYS A 2 40.55 14.29 12.23
CA LYS A 2 40.33 14.86 13.57
C LYS A 2 38.91 15.02 14.16
N ASN A 3 38.52 13.99 14.92
CA ASN A 3 38.21 13.99 16.36
C ASN A 3 37.39 15.17 16.94
N TRP A 4 36.22 14.87 17.54
CA TRP A 4 35.73 15.64 18.71
C TRP A 4 35.30 14.68 19.82
N LEU A 5 35.76 15.00 21.03
CA LEU A 5 35.74 14.19 22.23
C LEU A 5 34.33 13.98 22.81
N GLY A 6 34.05 12.74 23.20
CA GLY A 6 33.06 12.39 24.21
C GLY A 6 33.70 11.45 25.22
N ILE A 7 34.40 11.99 26.21
CA ILE A 7 34.89 11.22 27.35
C ILE A 7 33.71 11.00 28.28
N ALA A 8 33.09 9.81 28.22
CA ALA A 8 32.23 9.32 29.28
C ALA A 8 33.09 8.48 30.24
N LEU A 9 33.38 9.05 31.41
CA LEU A 9 34.07 8.41 32.52
C LEU A 9 33.18 7.31 33.13
N MET A 10 33.59 6.07 32.87
CA MET A 10 33.43 4.82 33.60
C MET A 10 32.68 4.84 34.95
N CYS A 11 31.66 3.99 35.06
CA CYS A 11 31.51 3.08 36.19
C CYS A 11 31.32 1.68 35.62
N GLY A 12 32.30 0.80 35.87
CA GLY A 12 32.39 -0.51 35.24
C GLY A 12 31.26 -1.45 35.63
N PHE A 13 30.75 -2.16 34.64
CA PHE A 13 30.33 -3.55 34.78
C PHE A 13 30.79 -4.33 33.55
N LEU A 14 31.17 -5.56 33.81
CA LEU A 14 31.98 -6.44 32.98
C LEU A 14 31.29 -6.82 31.66
N ILE A 15 32.14 -6.92 30.63
CA ILE A 15 31.98 -7.62 29.35
C ILE A 15 30.80 -8.61 29.33
N VAL A 16 29.73 -8.24 28.64
CA VAL A 16 28.87 -9.20 27.93
C VAL A 16 28.87 -8.79 26.47
N SER A 17 29.26 -9.75 25.65
CA SER A 17 29.36 -9.77 24.19
C SER A 17 28.11 -9.18 23.54
N TYR A 18 28.27 -8.32 22.53
CA TYR A 18 27.16 -7.92 21.66
C TYR A 18 26.59 -9.14 20.93
N PRO A 19 25.27 -9.40 21.00
CA PRO A 19 24.53 -9.76 19.81
C PRO A 19 23.93 -8.47 19.25
N SER A 20 24.33 -8.17 18.01
CA SER A 20 23.62 -7.26 17.14
C SER A 20 22.13 -7.61 17.14
N GLN A 21 21.27 -6.70 17.59
CA GLN A 21 19.90 -6.70 17.11
C GLN A 21 19.46 -5.27 16.86
N LEU A 22 19.82 -4.83 15.66
CA LEU A 22 19.12 -3.84 14.89
C LEU A 22 17.62 -4.16 14.95
N SER A 23 16.83 -3.28 15.56
CA SER A 23 15.44 -3.07 15.15
C SER A 23 15.27 -1.58 14.89
N ALA A 24 15.87 -1.13 13.78
CA ALA A 24 15.20 -0.14 12.96
C ALA A 24 14.02 -0.84 12.28
N GLU A 25 13.00 -1.19 13.07
CA GLU A 25 11.78 -1.81 12.54
C GLU A 25 10.88 -0.68 12.02
N GLN A 26 11.10 -0.38 10.74
CA GLN A 26 10.10 -0.01 9.75
C GLN A 26 9.41 1.34 9.91
N ILE A 27 10.04 2.38 9.36
CA ILE A 27 9.32 3.40 8.57
C ILE A 27 9.46 3.00 7.09
N ALA A 28 9.08 1.76 6.78
CA ALA A 28 8.81 1.34 5.42
C ALA A 28 7.33 1.60 5.14
N PRO A 29 6.93 1.98 3.91
CA PRO A 29 5.52 1.99 3.55
C PRO A 29 4.97 0.61 3.87
N LYS A 30 3.95 0.54 4.73
CA LYS A 30 3.30 -0.70 5.14
C LYS A 30 2.64 -1.31 3.91
N GLN A 31 3.42 -2.05 3.13
CA GLN A 31 2.94 -2.74 1.96
C GLN A 31 2.02 -3.84 2.48
N SER A 32 0.77 -3.75 2.06
CA SER A 32 -0.29 -4.69 2.37
C SER A 32 0.18 -6.13 2.19
N SER A 33 -0.07 -6.96 3.20
CA SER A 33 0.21 -8.39 3.12
C SER A 33 -0.59 -8.99 1.95
N PRO A 34 -0.01 -9.89 1.14
CA PRO A 34 -0.74 -10.61 0.09
C PRO A 34 -2.03 -11.29 0.58
N GLU A 35 -2.07 -11.68 1.86
CA GLU A 35 -3.22 -12.32 2.49
C GLU A 35 -4.41 -11.35 2.66
N GLU A 36 -4.17 -10.07 2.91
CA GLU A 36 -5.23 -9.07 3.10
C GLU A 36 -5.90 -8.71 1.76
N ILE A 37 -5.11 -8.64 0.68
CA ILE A 37 -5.62 -8.40 -0.67
C ILE A 37 -6.38 -9.62 -1.20
N GLY A 38 -5.91 -10.84 -0.93
CA GLY A 38 -6.51 -12.08 -1.43
C GLY A 38 -7.95 -12.33 -0.96
N ASN A 39 -8.34 -11.68 0.13
CA ASN A 39 -9.69 -11.76 0.70
C ASN A 39 -10.69 -10.77 0.08
N LEU A 40 -10.23 -9.76 -0.67
CA LEU A 40 -11.12 -8.81 -1.34
C LEU A 40 -11.78 -9.49 -2.55
N LYS A 41 -13.12 -9.48 -2.62
CA LYS A 41 -13.87 -10.25 -3.64
C LYS A 41 -14.70 -9.38 -4.58
N THR A 42 -15.11 -8.20 -4.14
CA THR A 42 -15.97 -7.32 -4.91
C THR A 42 -15.25 -6.04 -5.32
N PHE A 43 -15.76 -5.38 -6.37
CA PHE A 43 -15.28 -4.06 -6.74
C PHE A 43 -15.32 -3.08 -5.57
N LYS A 44 -16.38 -3.12 -4.77
CA LYS A 44 -16.51 -2.28 -3.58
C LYS A 44 -15.37 -2.52 -2.58
N ASP A 45 -15.02 -3.78 -2.33
CA ASP A 45 -13.93 -4.14 -1.41
C ASP A 45 -12.60 -3.56 -1.88
N TRP A 46 -12.29 -3.71 -3.18
CA TRP A 46 -11.08 -3.14 -3.77
C TRP A 46 -11.09 -1.61 -3.75
N CYS A 47 -12.22 -0.98 -4.06
CA CYS A 47 -12.37 0.48 -4.08
C CYS A 47 -12.19 1.11 -2.70
N VAL A 48 -12.80 0.54 -1.65
CA VAL A 48 -12.67 1.05 -0.28
C VAL A 48 -11.26 0.83 0.27
N ASN A 49 -10.61 -0.27 -0.11
CA ASN A 49 -9.24 -0.60 0.31
C ASN A 49 -8.18 -0.15 -0.70
N GLN A 50 -8.49 0.82 -1.56
CA GLN A 50 -7.65 1.18 -2.71
C GLN A 50 -6.20 1.44 -2.29
N GLU A 51 -5.96 2.11 -1.16
CA GLU A 51 -4.61 2.43 -0.68
C GLU A 51 -3.70 1.22 -0.44
N LYS A 52 -4.30 0.08 -0.14
CA LYS A 52 -3.63 -1.20 0.12
C LYS A 52 -3.39 -1.99 -1.16
N LEU A 53 -3.71 -1.48 -2.34
CA LEU A 53 -3.58 -2.23 -3.59
C LEU A 53 -2.30 -1.87 -4.35
N PRO A 54 -1.79 -2.80 -5.19
CA PRO A 54 -0.70 -2.49 -6.10
C PRO A 54 -1.05 -1.31 -7.03
N PRO A 55 -0.07 -0.53 -7.49
CA PRO A 55 -0.30 0.64 -8.34
C PRO A 55 -1.18 0.37 -9.56
N GLU A 56 -0.96 -0.75 -10.25
CA GLU A 56 -1.75 -1.15 -11.42
C GLU A 56 -3.24 -1.36 -11.09
N THR A 57 -3.53 -1.97 -9.94
CA THR A 57 -4.90 -2.15 -9.48
C THR A 57 -5.53 -0.81 -9.08
N LYS A 58 -4.77 0.08 -8.42
CA LYS A 58 -5.23 1.45 -8.11
C LYS A 58 -5.64 2.20 -9.37
N ARG A 59 -4.83 2.15 -10.43
CA ARG A 59 -5.12 2.76 -11.74
C ARG A 59 -6.41 2.24 -12.36
N THR A 60 -6.64 0.93 -12.28
CA THR A 60 -7.87 0.33 -12.80
C THR A 60 -9.11 0.82 -12.03
N ILE A 61 -9.02 0.91 -10.70
CA ILE A 61 -10.13 1.43 -9.87
C ILE A 61 -10.42 2.89 -10.21
N GLU A 62 -9.40 3.73 -10.36
CA GLU A 62 -9.57 5.13 -10.73
C GLU A 62 -10.27 5.29 -12.08
N GLU A 63 -9.91 4.48 -13.07
CA GLU A 63 -10.56 4.51 -14.37
C GLU A 63 -12.01 4.07 -14.29
N LEU A 64 -12.32 3.03 -13.50
CA LEU A 64 -13.70 2.57 -13.28
C LEU A 64 -14.55 3.63 -12.56
N LEU A 65 -13.99 4.33 -11.57
CA LEU A 65 -14.63 5.48 -10.91
C LEU A 65 -14.88 6.62 -11.91
N ARG A 66 -13.90 6.90 -12.79
CA ARG A 66 -14.03 7.91 -13.84
C ARG A 66 -15.14 7.59 -14.84
N GLN A 67 -15.19 6.34 -15.33
CA GLN A 67 -16.26 5.84 -16.21
C GLN A 67 -17.64 5.88 -15.51
N ALA A 68 -17.65 5.71 -14.19
CA ALA A 68 -18.86 5.82 -13.40
C ALA A 68 -19.30 7.27 -13.11
N GLU A 69 -18.45 8.25 -13.42
CA GLU A 69 -18.64 9.69 -13.15
C GLU A 69 -18.90 9.97 -11.65
N THR A 70 -18.27 9.18 -10.78
CA THR A 70 -18.41 9.32 -9.34
C THR A 70 -17.23 8.72 -8.61
N LYS A 71 -16.91 9.27 -7.43
CA LYS A 71 -15.90 8.68 -6.50
C LYS A 71 -16.52 7.76 -5.46
N ASP A 72 -17.85 7.61 -5.49
CA ASP A 72 -18.57 6.74 -4.56
C ASP A 72 -18.43 5.27 -4.99
N CYS A 73 -17.80 4.46 -4.13
CA CYS A 73 -17.55 3.05 -4.39
C CYS A 73 -18.85 2.23 -4.53
N ASP A 74 -19.88 2.53 -3.75
CA ASP A 74 -21.17 1.83 -3.80
C ASP A 74 -21.93 2.17 -5.09
N ARG A 75 -22.00 3.46 -5.43
CA ARG A 75 -22.65 3.91 -6.66
C ARG A 75 -21.94 3.35 -7.90
N THR A 76 -20.61 3.34 -7.88
CA THR A 76 -19.82 2.73 -8.96
C THR A 76 -20.06 1.23 -9.04
N SER A 77 -20.01 0.50 -7.92
CA SER A 77 -20.28 -0.94 -7.90
C SER A 77 -21.66 -1.28 -8.49
N LYS A 78 -22.69 -0.48 -8.16
CA LYS A 78 -24.04 -0.64 -8.73
C LYS A 78 -24.07 -0.33 -10.23
N LYS A 79 -23.43 0.75 -10.67
CA LYS A 79 -23.35 1.11 -12.09
C LYS A 79 -22.63 0.03 -12.88
N LEU A 80 -21.47 -0.43 -12.42
CA LEU A 80 -20.71 -1.52 -13.05
C LEU A 80 -21.52 -2.81 -13.13
N ALA A 81 -22.24 -3.18 -12.07
CA ALA A 81 -23.11 -4.37 -12.07
C ALA A 81 -24.29 -4.25 -13.07
N SER A 82 -24.67 -3.03 -13.45
CA SER A 82 -25.73 -2.78 -14.44
C SER A 82 -25.25 -2.74 -15.89
N ILE A 83 -23.92 -2.74 -16.12
CA ILE A 83 -23.36 -2.74 -17.47
C ILE A 83 -23.58 -4.13 -18.08
N THR A 84 -24.46 -4.22 -19.08
CA THR A 84 -24.75 -5.45 -19.83
C THR A 84 -24.04 -5.52 -21.18
N SER A 85 -23.46 -4.41 -21.63
CA SER A 85 -22.73 -4.33 -22.88
C SER A 85 -21.34 -3.73 -22.66
N LEU A 86 -20.34 -4.37 -23.25
CA LEU A 86 -18.96 -3.92 -23.23
C LEU A 86 -18.54 -3.56 -24.65
N SER A 87 -18.39 -2.27 -24.93
CA SER A 87 -17.87 -1.80 -26.21
C SER A 87 -16.35 -1.67 -26.13
N LEU A 88 -15.64 -2.69 -26.58
CA LEU A 88 -14.19 -2.65 -26.73
C LEU A 88 -13.83 -2.10 -28.10
N ASN A 89 -14.12 -0.82 -28.36
CA ASN A 89 -13.59 -0.17 -29.56
C ASN A 89 -12.10 0.13 -29.33
N ARG A 90 -11.26 -0.79 -29.76
CA ARG A 90 -9.81 -0.61 -29.77
C ARG A 90 -9.45 0.14 -31.05
N MET A 91 -9.50 1.47 -31.03
CA MET A 91 -8.64 2.39 -31.80
C MET A 91 -9.14 3.83 -31.72
N LEU A 92 -8.28 4.76 -31.25
CA LEU A 92 -7.80 5.92 -32.01
C LEU A 92 -6.52 6.43 -31.31
N TYR A 93 -5.36 6.04 -31.84
CA TYR A 93 -4.07 6.73 -31.72
C TYR A 93 -3.82 7.45 -33.03
#